data_AF-A0A0F9C1X8-F1
#
_entry.id   AF-A0A0F9C1X8-F1
#
_cell.length_a   1.000
_cell.length_b   1.000
_cell.length_c   1.000
_cell.angle_alpha   90.00
_cell.angle_beta   90.00
_cell.angle_gamma   90.00
#
_symmetry.space_group_name_H-M   'P 1'
#
loop_
_entity.id
_entity.type
_entity.pdbx_description
1 polymer ?
#
loop_
_entity_poly.entity_id
_entity_poly.type
_entity_poly.pdbx_seq_one_letter_code
_entity_poly.pdbx_strand_id
1 'polypeptide(L)'
;MKKKRVAILGFQDTWRRAPWEDYDFEIWCMNQFELYSIPRYDRWFDMHTWYNVVNRGAEKELWKRRNVKSHLHWLNKHCEVPIYMPKKYKAIKTVLLIRLKKC
;
A
#
# COMPACT_ATOMS: atom_id res chain seq x y z
N MET A 1 3.80 -20.10 -10.22
CA MET A 1 2.72 -20.85 -9.52
C MET A 1 1.72 -19.86 -8.93
N LYS A 2 0.43 -20.21 -8.84
CA LYS A 2 -0.58 -19.36 -8.21
C LYS A 2 -0.41 -19.44 -6.69
N LYS A 3 -0.08 -18.34 -6.03
CA LYS A 3 0.02 -18.26 -4.56
C LYS A 3 -1.34 -18.61 -3.95
N LYS A 4 -1.35 -19.45 -2.93
CA LYS A 4 -2.60 -19.99 -2.32
C LYS A 4 -2.97 -19.29 -1.02
N ARG A 5 -2.05 -18.54 -0.41
CA ARG A 5 -2.21 -17.95 0.92
C ARG A 5 -1.94 -16.45 0.87
N VAL A 6 -2.53 -15.72 1.81
CA VAL A 6 -2.40 -14.27 1.91
C VAL A 6 -2.14 -13.88 3.36
N ALA A 7 -1.21 -12.96 3.57
CA ALA A 7 -1.04 -12.21 4.81
C ALA A 7 -1.44 -10.75 4.55
N ILE A 8 -2.45 -10.27 5.26
CA ILE A 8 -2.94 -8.89 5.18
C ILE A 8 -2.36 -8.13 6.35
N LEU A 9 -1.60 -7.06 6.07
CA LEU A 9 -0.88 -6.32 7.09
C LEU A 9 -1.64 -5.07 7.50
N GLY A 10 -1.88 -4.95 8.81
CA GLY A 10 -2.36 -3.74 9.46
C GLY A 10 -1.23 -3.02 10.20
N PHE A 11 -1.55 -1.85 10.77
CA PHE A 11 -0.59 -0.92 11.37
C PHE A 11 -0.12 -1.30 12.79
N GLN A 12 -0.47 -2.49 13.28
CA GLN A 12 -0.02 -2.99 14.58
C GLN A 12 1.30 -3.74 14.44
N ASP A 13 2.18 -3.69 15.44
CA ASP A 13 3.53 -4.28 15.41
C ASP A 13 3.59 -5.78 15.07
N THR A 14 2.46 -6.48 15.15
CA THR A 14 2.31 -7.86 14.69
C THR A 14 2.59 -8.04 13.20
N TRP A 15 2.61 -6.96 12.38
CA TRP A 15 3.06 -7.01 11.00
C TRP A 15 4.48 -7.60 10.87
N ARG A 16 5.34 -7.43 11.88
CA ARG A 16 6.70 -7.98 11.91
C ARG A 16 6.73 -9.50 11.86
N ARG A 17 5.64 -10.16 12.29
CA ARG A 17 5.47 -11.62 12.28
C ARG A 17 4.95 -12.16 10.93
N ALA A 18 4.77 -11.30 9.93
CA ALA A 18 4.36 -11.75 8.61
C ALA A 18 5.39 -12.74 8.02
N PRO A 19 4.96 -13.64 7.14
CA PRO A 19 5.83 -14.67 6.59
C PRO A 19 6.68 -14.09 5.44
N TRP A 20 7.68 -13.27 5.80
CA TRP A 20 8.47 -12.48 4.83
C TRP A 20 9.24 -13.35 3.83
N GLU A 21 9.76 -14.49 4.28
CA GLU A 21 10.59 -15.39 3.48
C GLU A 21 9.79 -16.54 2.85
N ASP A 22 8.52 -16.72 3.22
CA ASP A 22 7.63 -17.71 2.60
C ASP A 22 6.91 -17.08 1.40
N TYR A 23 7.39 -17.42 0.20
CA TYR A 23 6.84 -16.91 -1.06
C TYR A 23 5.55 -17.63 -1.51
N ASP A 24 5.07 -18.65 -0.78
CA ASP A 24 3.73 -19.21 -1.00
C ASP A 24 2.63 -18.25 -0.53
N PHE A 25 2.99 -17.26 0.30
CA PHE A 25 2.13 -16.15 0.71
C PHE A 25 2.27 -14.94 -0.22
N GLU A 26 1.12 -14.34 -0.56
CA GLU A 26 1.06 -12.93 -0.92
C GLU A 26 1.07 -12.04 0.33
N ILE A 27 1.80 -10.93 0.27
CA ILE A 27 1.79 -9.89 1.29
C ILE A 27 0.97 -8.71 0.78
N TRP A 28 -0.15 -8.44 1.44
CA TRP A 28 -1.04 -7.33 1.08
C TRP A 28 -0.87 -6.22 2.12
N CYS A 29 -0.49 -5.04 1.63
CA CYS A 29 -0.31 -3.84 2.45
C CYS A 29 -1.38 -2.81 2.11
N MET A 30 -1.55 -1.79 2.95
CA MET A 30 -2.62 -0.81 2.75
C MET A 30 -2.28 0.61 3.18
N ASN A 31 -2.91 1.61 2.53
CA ASN A 31 -2.79 3.02 2.89
C ASN A 31 -1.32 3.45 2.99
N GLN A 32 -0.93 4.13 4.08
CA GLN A 32 0.43 4.64 4.31
C GLN A 32 1.40 3.59 4.87
N PHE A 33 1.24 2.31 4.53
CA PHE A 33 2.12 1.26 5.06
C PHE A 33 3.56 1.38 4.57
N GLU A 34 3.83 2.18 3.54
CA GLU A 34 5.18 2.50 3.06
C GLU A 34 6.02 3.24 4.10
N LEU A 35 5.39 3.71 5.17
CA LEU A 35 6.07 4.27 6.34
C LEU A 35 6.82 3.18 7.13
N TYR A 36 6.43 1.92 7.00
CA TYR A 36 7.13 0.78 7.59
C TYR A 36 8.21 0.29 6.63
N SER A 37 9.40 0.01 7.15
CA SER A 37 10.50 -0.52 6.33
C SER A 37 10.30 -2.01 6.15
N ILE A 38 9.46 -2.39 5.18
CA ILE A 38 9.10 -3.79 4.96
C ILE A 38 9.95 -4.45 3.85
N PRO A 39 10.26 -5.75 3.97
CA PRO A 39 11.10 -6.44 2.99
C PRO A 39 10.46 -6.62 1.61
N ARG A 40 9.14 -6.82 1.56
CA ARG A 40 8.40 -7.07 0.31
C ARG A 40 6.91 -6.80 0.46
N TYR A 41 6.23 -6.61 -0.67
CA TYR A 41 4.78 -6.54 -0.78
C TYR A 41 4.37 -7.00 -2.18
N ASP A 42 3.21 -7.63 -2.32
CA ASP A 42 2.71 -8.14 -3.61
C ASP A 42 1.52 -7.35 -4.14
N ARG A 43 0.72 -6.73 -3.26
CA ARG A 43 -0.44 -5.90 -3.61
C ARG A 43 -0.60 -4.75 -2.62
N TRP A 44 -1.07 -3.61 -3.13
CA TRP A 44 -1.32 -2.43 -2.32
C TRP A 44 -2.80 -2.07 -2.32
N PHE A 45 -3.41 -1.87 -1.15
CA PHE A 45 -4.81 -1.48 -1.02
C PHE A 45 -4.90 -0.08 -0.45
N ASP A 46 -5.27 0.88 -1.27
CA ASP A 46 -5.44 2.25 -0.82
C ASP A 46 -6.92 2.61 -0.69
N MET A 47 -7.36 2.73 0.56
CA MET A 47 -8.75 3.00 0.92
C MET A 47 -8.97 4.49 1.21
N HIS A 48 -7.95 5.34 1.03
CA HIS A 48 -8.08 6.76 1.28
C HIS A 48 -9.01 7.42 0.26
N THR A 49 -9.76 8.41 0.74
CA THR A 49 -10.39 9.37 -0.17
C THR A 49 -9.30 10.22 -0.84
N TRP A 50 -9.63 10.88 -1.95
CA TRP A 50 -8.71 11.83 -2.60
C TRP A 50 -8.15 12.88 -1.62
N TYR A 51 -9.02 13.39 -0.74
CA TYR A 51 -8.61 14.36 0.28
C TYR A 51 -7.53 13.76 1.20
N ASN A 52 -7.69 12.51 1.63
CA ASN A 52 -6.69 11.86 2.48
C ASN A 52 -5.40 11.57 1.71
N VAL A 53 -5.47 11.10 0.46
CA VAL A 53 -4.27 10.85 -0.36
C VAL A 53 -3.40 12.10 -0.52
N VAL A 54 -4.03 13.28 -0.70
CA VAL A 54 -3.31 14.54 -0.93
C VAL A 54 -2.88 15.21 0.37
N ASN A 55 -3.72 15.19 1.41
CA ASN A 55 -3.51 16.01 2.60
C ASN A 55 -3.01 15.24 3.82
N ARG A 56 -3.14 13.91 3.86
CA ARG A 56 -2.69 13.11 4.99
C ARG A 56 -1.18 12.91 4.90
N GLY A 57 -0.43 13.79 5.56
CA GLY A 57 1.01 13.64 5.73
C GLY A 57 1.35 12.61 6.81
N ALA A 58 2.47 11.90 6.62
CA ALA A 58 3.30 11.45 7.74
C ALA A 58 4.22 12.60 8.19
N GLU A 59 4.85 12.47 9.37
CA GLU A 59 5.86 13.42 9.82
C GLU A 59 6.94 13.61 8.74
N LYS A 60 7.33 14.87 8.49
CA LYS A 60 8.25 15.26 7.41
C LYS A 60 9.57 14.48 7.44
N GLU A 61 10.02 14.06 8.62
CA GLU A 61 11.26 13.30 8.80
C GLU A 61 11.18 11.86 8.27
N LEU A 62 10.02 11.20 8.35
CA LEU A 62 9.83 9.85 7.80
C LEU A 62 9.90 9.87 6.26
N TRP A 63 9.41 10.94 5.65
CA TRP A 63 9.44 11.15 4.21
C TRP A 63 10.85 11.45 3.68
N LYS A 64 11.60 12.31 4.39
CA LYS A 64 12.98 12.68 4.03
C LYS A 64 13.89 11.46 3.95
N ARG A 65 13.80 10.54 4.92
CA ARG A 65 14.62 9.30 4.94
C ARG A 65 14.38 8.39 3.73
N ARG A 66 13.22 8.49 3.07
CA ARG A 66 12.85 7.66 1.92
C ARG A 66 12.89 8.38 0.58
N ASN A 67 13.33 9.63 0.53
CA ASN A 67 13.23 10.49 -0.66
C ASN A 67 11.80 10.56 -1.24
N VAL A 68 10.80 10.45 -0.37
CA VAL A 68 9.38 10.55 -0.72
C VAL A 68 8.89 11.93 -0.28
N LYS A 69 8.00 12.57 -1.04
CA LYS A 69 7.46 13.90 -0.71
C LYS A 69 6.07 13.87 -0.08
N SER A 70 5.30 12.84 -0.41
CA SER A 70 3.93 12.61 0.05
C SER A 70 3.52 11.18 -0.27
N HIS A 71 2.40 10.75 0.31
CA HIS A 71 1.79 9.46 -0.04
C HIS A 71 1.48 9.36 -1.55
N LEU A 72 0.92 10.41 -2.15
CA LEU A 72 0.69 10.49 -3.60
C LEU A 72 1.98 10.34 -4.43
N HIS A 73 3.10 10.91 -3.96
CA HIS A 73 4.40 10.74 -4.60
C HIS A 73 4.84 9.28 -4.55
N TRP A 74 4.68 8.61 -3.40
CA TRP A 74 5.00 7.20 -3.24
C TRP A 74 4.17 6.30 -4.16
N LEU A 75 2.85 6.45 -4.15
CA LEU A 75 1.93 5.69 -5.01
C LEU A 75 2.28 5.80 -6.50
N ASN A 76 2.84 6.94 -6.94
CA ASN A 76 3.16 7.17 -8.35
C ASN A 76 4.59 6.80 -8.76
N LYS A 77 5.54 6.84 -7.83
CA LYS A 77 6.97 6.76 -8.14
C LYS A 77 7.67 5.55 -7.56
N HIS A 78 7.09 4.93 -6.54
CA HIS A 78 7.74 3.89 -5.75
C HIS A 78 6.89 2.64 -5.58
N CYS A 79 5.56 2.75 -5.64
CA CYS A 79 4.70 1.57 -5.61
C CYS A 79 4.72 0.86 -6.98
N GLU A 80 5.42 -0.26 -7.05
CA GLU A 80 5.59 -1.04 -8.30
C GLU A 80 4.55 -2.15 -8.48
N VAL A 81 3.77 -2.43 -7.44
CA VAL A 81 2.72 -3.46 -7.45
C VAL A 81 1.35 -2.87 -7.81
N PRO A 82 0.35 -3.71 -8.15
CA PRO A 82 -1.01 -3.22 -8.40
C PRO A 82 -1.60 -2.50 -7.18
N ILE A 83 -2.15 -1.30 -7.41
CA ILE A 83 -2.80 -0.47 -6.38
C ILE A 83 -4.31 -0.62 -6.52
N TYR A 84 -4.94 -1.15 -5.49
CA TYR A 84 -6.38 -1.37 -5.41
C TYR A 84 -7.04 -0.21 -4.69
N MET A 85 -7.96 0.48 -5.37
CA MET A 85 -8.69 1.62 -4.80
C MET A 85 -10.20 1.53 -5.07
N PRO A 86 -11.05 2.08 -4.18
CA PRO A 86 -12.49 2.21 -4.45
C PRO A 86 -12.81 3.13 -5.65
N LYS A 87 -11.95 4.11 -5.93
CA LYS A 87 -12.10 5.07 -7.02
C LYS A 87 -10.79 5.26 -7.76
N LYS A 88 -10.87 5.43 -9.09
CA LYS A 88 -9.72 5.76 -9.93
C LYS A 88 -9.46 7.26 -9.88
N TYR A 89 -8.22 7.64 -9.61
CA TYR A 89 -7.77 9.02 -9.66
C TYR A 89 -6.78 9.18 -10.80
N LYS A 90 -6.99 10.16 -11.69
CA LYS A 90 -6.12 10.39 -12.87
C LYS A 90 -4.64 10.60 -12.49
N ALA A 91 -4.41 11.14 -11.30
CA ALA A 91 -3.10 11.40 -10.77
C ALA A 91 -2.35 10.15 -10.29
N ILE A 92 -2.96 8.96 -10.26
CA ILE A 92 -2.33 7.70 -9.84
C ILE A 92 -2.41 6.75 -11.04
N LYS A 93 -1.25 6.42 -11.62
CA LYS A 93 -1.19 5.72 -12.91
C LYS A 93 -1.68 4.27 -12.86
N THR A 94 -1.37 3.55 -11.78
CA THR A 94 -1.49 2.08 -11.72
C THR A 94 -2.64 1.64 -10.79
N VAL A 95 -3.83 2.23 -10.96
CA VAL A 95 -5.01 1.88 -10.14
C VAL A 95 -5.85 0.78 -10.77
N LEU A 96 -6.07 -0.28 -10.01
CA LEU A 96 -7.12 -1.27 -10.20
C LEU A 96 -8.32 -0.93 -9.31
N LEU A 97 -9.51 -0.91 -9.90
CA LEU A 97 -10.74 -0.61 -9.17
C LEU A 97 -11.18 -1.81 -8.33
N ILE A 98 -11.39 -1.58 -7.03
CA ILE A 98 -12.14 -2.51 -6.18
C ILE A 98 -13.62 -2.29 -6.44
N ARG A 99 -14.28 -3.26 -7.09
CA ARG A 99 -15.73 -3.26 -7.21
C ARG A 99 -16.33 -3.85 -5.94
N LEU A 100 -16.70 -2.99 -5.01
CA LEU A 100 -17.53 -3.39 -3.87
C LEU A 100 -18.92 -3.71 -4.40
N LYS A 101 -19.35 -4.97 -4.25
CA LYS A 101 -20.76 -5.33 -4.45
C LYS A 101 -21.54 -4.71 -3.30
N LYS A 102 -22.63 -4.00 -3.60
CA LYS A 102 -23.59 -3.60 -2.56
C LYS A 102 -24.17 -4.90 -1.99
N CYS A 103 -24.02 -5.09 -0.69
CA CYS A 103 -24.70 -6.13 0.07
C CYS A 103 -26.17 -5.75 0.23
#